data_AF-A0A1S8DKV9-F1
#
_entry.id   AF-A0A1S8DKV9-F1
#
_cell.length_a   1.000
_cell.length_b   1.000
_cell.length_c   1.000
_cell.angle_alpha   90.00
_cell.angle_beta   90.00
_cell.angle_gamma   90.00
#
_symmetry.space_group_name_H-M   'P 1'
#
loop_
_entity.id
_entity.type
_entity.pdbx_description
1 polymer ?
#
loop_
_entity_poly.entity_id
_entity_poly.type
_entity_poly.pdbx_seq_one_letter_code
_entity_poly.pdbx_strand_id
1 'polypeptide(L)'
;MPPVDEWRVALWRALSELFLDTEPDTLTFDYVARVVLESGYRPEQVRQVLWAELYPVLAANLASVAGEWAGWSDAWLLEHIRPASEPARQGGHGSTAREIRRCWAEIAARLPTGFS
;
A
#
# COMPACT_ATOMS: atom_id res chain seq x y z
N MET A 1 -12.64 9.78 6.17
CA MET A 1 -11.29 10.05 5.62
C MET A 1 -11.29 11.41 4.92
N PRO A 2 -10.17 12.17 4.93
CA PRO A 2 -10.06 13.40 4.14
C PRO A 2 -10.18 13.13 2.63
N PRO A 3 -10.42 14.14 1.77
CA PRO A 3 -10.38 13.99 0.31
C PRO A 3 -9.01 13.48 -0.20
N VAL A 4 -8.93 13.08 -1.47
CA VAL A 4 -7.63 12.74 -2.10
C VAL A 4 -6.78 14.00 -2.13
N ASP A 5 -5.61 13.93 -1.51
CA ASP A 5 -4.57 14.93 -1.53
C ASP A 5 -3.27 14.33 -2.11
N GLU A 6 -2.26 15.17 -2.33
CA GLU A 6 -0.97 14.75 -2.89
C GLU A 6 -0.30 13.67 -2.02
N TRP A 7 -0.47 13.75 -0.69
CA TRP A 7 0.07 12.76 0.24
C TRP A 7 -0.63 11.41 0.15
N ARG A 8 -1.94 11.37 -0.13
CA ARG A 8 -2.64 10.11 -0.39
C ARG A 8 -2.16 9.47 -1.69
N VAL A 9 -1.94 10.26 -2.73
CA VAL A 9 -1.39 9.74 -3.99
C VAL A 9 0.04 9.23 -3.77
N ALA A 10 0.85 9.93 -3.00
CA ALA A 10 2.19 9.47 -2.61
C ALA A 10 2.14 8.16 -1.81
N LEU A 11 1.21 8.03 -0.86
CA LEU A 11 0.97 6.78 -0.14
C LEU A 11 0.52 5.65 -1.06
N TRP A 12 -0.39 5.92 -2.00
CA TRP A 12 -0.81 4.93 -3.00
C TRP A 12 0.38 4.44 -3.80
N ARG A 13 1.21 5.35 -4.31
CA ARG A 13 2.40 5.00 -5.08
C ARG A 13 3.36 4.16 -4.24
N ALA A 14 3.74 4.63 -3.05
CA ALA A 14 4.70 3.94 -2.20
C ALA A 14 4.21 2.54 -1.78
N LEU A 15 2.97 2.42 -1.30
CA LEU A 15 2.42 1.13 -0.87
C LEU A 15 2.14 0.20 -2.04
N SER A 16 1.98 0.72 -3.26
CA SER A 16 1.80 -0.12 -4.46
C SER A 16 3.04 -0.97 -4.79
N GLU A 17 4.24 -0.56 -4.37
CA GLU A 17 5.48 -1.34 -4.51
C GLU A 17 5.36 -2.75 -3.88
N LEU A 18 4.50 -2.92 -2.87
CA LEU A 18 4.25 -4.21 -2.23
C LEU A 18 3.45 -5.19 -3.11
N PHE A 19 2.93 -4.72 -4.24
CA PHE A 19 2.10 -5.48 -5.16
C PHE A 19 2.79 -5.76 -6.50
N LEU A 20 4.09 -5.51 -6.61
CA LEU A 20 4.88 -5.90 -7.77
C LEU A 20 5.19 -7.40 -7.74
N ASP A 21 5.51 -7.97 -8.89
CA ASP A 21 5.93 -9.36 -9.04
C ASP A 21 7.37 -9.62 -8.58
N THR A 22 8.08 -8.56 -8.17
CA THR A 22 9.41 -8.61 -7.57
C THR A 22 9.34 -8.54 -6.04
N GLU A 23 10.20 -9.32 -5.38
CA GLU A 23 10.39 -9.23 -3.92
C GLU A 23 10.92 -7.84 -3.53
N PRO A 24 10.23 -7.07 -2.65
CA PRO A 24 10.71 -5.79 -2.18
C PRO A 24 12.01 -5.95 -1.37
N ASP A 25 12.98 -5.06 -1.59
CA ASP A 25 14.23 -5.05 -0.84
C ASP A 25 14.18 -4.05 0.34
N THR A 26 15.31 -3.95 1.06
CA THR A 26 15.44 -3.04 2.20
C THR A 26 15.26 -1.57 1.81
N LEU A 27 15.73 -1.16 0.62
CA LEU A 27 15.60 0.22 0.15
C LEU A 27 14.14 0.56 -0.15
N THR A 28 13.38 -0.39 -0.71
CA THR A 28 11.93 -0.25 -0.90
C THR A 28 11.23 -0.10 0.45
N PHE A 29 11.54 -0.94 1.44
CA PHE A 29 10.93 -0.81 2.78
C PHE A 29 11.25 0.53 3.45
N ASP A 30 12.50 1.00 3.35
CA ASP A 30 12.92 2.30 3.89
C ASP A 30 12.21 3.46 3.18
N TYR A 31 12.07 3.39 1.86
CA TYR A 31 11.32 4.36 1.07
C TYR A 31 9.85 4.44 1.50
N VAL A 32 9.18 3.28 1.61
CA VAL A 32 7.76 3.24 2.00
C VAL A 32 7.58 3.77 3.43
N ALA A 33 8.45 3.38 4.37
CA ALA A 33 8.41 3.87 5.74
C ALA A 33 8.58 5.41 5.79
N ARG A 34 9.51 5.96 5.01
CA ARG A 34 9.71 7.41 4.91
C ARG A 34 8.46 8.13 4.39
N VAL A 35 7.85 7.66 3.32
CA VAL A 35 6.62 8.26 2.77
C VAL A 35 5.47 8.19 3.78
N VAL A 36 5.34 7.07 4.50
CA VAL A 36 4.34 6.93 5.57
C VAL A 36 4.52 8.01 6.64
N LEU A 37 5.74 8.25 7.09
CA LEU A 37 6.04 9.29 8.08
C LEU A 37 5.78 10.70 7.56
N GLU A 38 6.28 11.02 6.36
CA GLU A 38 6.16 12.34 5.74
C GLU A 38 4.69 12.70 5.46
N SER A 39 3.84 11.71 5.18
CA SER A 39 2.42 11.92 4.90
C SER A 39 1.62 12.44 6.10
N GLY A 40 2.10 12.24 7.34
CA GLY A 40 1.38 12.61 8.56
C GLY A 40 0.10 11.80 8.84
N TYR A 41 -0.17 10.75 8.07
CA TYR A 41 -1.33 9.88 8.28
C TYR A 41 -1.16 9.01 9.52
N ARG A 42 -2.25 8.84 10.28
CA ARG A 42 -2.25 7.94 11.45
C ARG A 42 -2.14 6.47 11.03
N PRO A 43 -1.62 5.59 11.89
CA PRO A 43 -1.50 4.15 11.61
C PRO A 43 -2.78 3.51 11.05
N GLU A 44 -3.94 3.83 11.63
CA GLU A 44 -5.24 3.31 11.18
C GLU A 44 -5.58 3.74 9.75
N GLN A 45 -5.19 4.96 9.38
CA GLN A 45 -5.47 5.50 8.05
C GLN A 45 -4.54 4.88 7.01
N VAL A 46 -3.27 4.65 7.34
CA VAL A 46 -2.32 3.95 6.46
C VAL A 46 -2.77 2.50 6.25
N ARG A 47 -3.21 1.81 7.31
CA ARG A 47 -3.82 0.48 7.19
C ARG A 47 -5.07 0.50 6.32
N GLN A 48 -5.91 1.55 6.43
CA GLN A 48 -7.09 1.70 5.58
C GLN A 48 -6.70 1.87 4.10
N VAL A 49 -5.70 2.71 3.79
CA VAL A 49 -5.18 2.86 2.43
C VAL A 49 -4.68 1.51 1.89
N LEU A 50 -3.83 0.81 2.64
CA LEU A 50 -3.27 -0.47 2.20
C LEU A 50 -4.36 -1.52 1.94
N TRP A 51 -5.27 -1.72 2.90
CA TRP A 51 -6.19 -2.87 2.87
C TRP A 51 -7.54 -2.60 2.21
N ALA A 52 -8.05 -1.36 2.27
CA ALA A 52 -9.36 -1.03 1.70
C ALA A 52 -9.27 -0.36 0.32
N GLU A 53 -8.18 0.37 0.04
CA GLU A 53 -8.04 1.12 -1.21
C GLU A 53 -7.17 0.37 -2.22
N LEU A 54 -5.99 -0.10 -1.81
CA LEU A 54 -5.03 -0.73 -2.72
C LEU A 54 -5.25 -2.23 -2.88
N TYR A 55 -5.31 -2.98 -1.77
CA TYR A 55 -5.36 -4.44 -1.82
C TYR A 55 -6.46 -5.01 -2.73
N PRO A 56 -7.73 -4.54 -2.70
CA PRO A 56 -8.77 -5.10 -3.55
C PRO A 56 -8.54 -4.90 -5.06
N VAL A 57 -7.83 -3.82 -5.44
CA VAL A 57 -7.56 -3.48 -6.83
C VAL A 57 -6.26 -4.14 -7.32
N LEU A 58 -5.19 -4.04 -6.52
CA LEU A 58 -3.85 -4.45 -6.94
C LEU A 58 -3.59 -5.96 -6.69
N ALA A 59 -4.17 -6.56 -5.66
CA ALA A 59 -4.01 -8.00 -5.43
C ALA A 59 -4.68 -8.84 -6.52
N ALA A 60 -5.75 -8.33 -7.14
CA ALA A 60 -6.36 -8.95 -8.31
C ALA A 60 -5.45 -8.86 -9.54
N ASN A 61 -4.71 -7.76 -9.71
CA ASN A 61 -3.75 -7.60 -10.80
C ASN A 61 -2.57 -8.57 -10.68
N LEU A 62 -2.09 -8.87 -9.47
CA LEU A 62 -1.07 -9.91 -9.24
C LEU A 62 -1.47 -11.32 -9.72
N ALA A 63 -2.77 -11.59 -9.85
CA ALA A 63 -3.28 -12.87 -10.37
C ALA A 63 -3.32 -12.93 -11.91
N SER A 64 -3.05 -11.82 -12.61
CA SER A 64 -3.01 -11.73 -14.06
C SER A 64 -1.56 -11.55 -14.52
N VAL A 65 -0.97 -12.62 -15.05
CA VAL A 65 0.41 -12.62 -15.57
C VAL A 65 0.45 -11.83 -16.88
N ALA A 66 0.69 -10.53 -16.79
CA ALA A 66 0.85 -9.67 -17.96
C ALA A 66 2.07 -8.74 -17.77
N GLY A 67 3.26 -9.23 -18.16
CA GLY A 67 4.48 -8.42 -18.35
C GLY A 67 5.18 -7.93 -17.08
N GLU A 68 6.42 -7.46 -17.23
CA GLU A 68 7.21 -6.81 -16.16
C GLU A 68 6.56 -5.46 -15.81
N TRP A 69 5.94 -5.34 -14.63
CA TRP A 69 5.33 -4.09 -14.19
C TRP A 69 6.42 -3.21 -13.56
N ALA A 70 6.65 -2.01 -14.12
CA ALA A 70 7.55 -1.02 -13.54
C ALA A 70 6.86 -0.13 -12.47
N GLY A 71 5.77 -0.61 -11.85
CA GLY A 71 4.91 0.18 -10.95
C GLY A 71 3.70 0.82 -11.65
N TRP A 72 2.99 1.68 -10.92
CA TRP A 72 1.83 2.42 -11.40
C TRP A 72 2.10 3.93 -11.44
N SER A 73 1.70 4.58 -12.53
CA SER A 73 1.72 6.05 -12.61
C SER A 73 0.62 6.66 -11.74
N ASP A 74 0.82 7.90 -11.30
CA ASP A 74 -0.21 8.62 -10.53
C ASP A 74 -1.54 8.73 -11.28
N ALA A 75 -1.47 8.96 -12.59
CA ALA A 75 -2.66 9.03 -13.44
C ALA A 75 -3.45 7.71 -13.37
N TRP A 76 -2.75 6.57 -13.45
CA TRP A 76 -3.39 5.26 -13.32
C TRP A 76 -3.98 5.06 -11.93
N LEU A 77 -3.23 5.39 -10.87
CA LEU A 77 -3.70 5.26 -9.48
C LEU A 77 -4.94 6.13 -9.21
N LEU A 78 -4.96 7.37 -9.69
CA LEU A 78 -6.11 8.26 -9.59
C LEU A 78 -7.33 7.75 -10.37
N GLU A 79 -7.10 7.10 -11.51
CA GLU A 79 -8.16 6.54 -12.33
C GLU A 79 -8.80 5.29 -11.70
N HIS A 80 -8.00 4.44 -11.06
CA HIS A 80 -8.41 3.09 -10.63
C HIS A 80 -8.64 2.93 -9.12
N ILE A 81 -7.97 3.73 -8.28
CA ILE A 81 -8.11 3.66 -6.83
C ILE A 81 -9.16 4.67 -6.36
N ARG A 82 -9.94 4.29 -5.36
CA ARG A 82 -10.94 5.16 -4.73
C ARG A 82 -10.69 5.22 -3.23
N PRO A 83 -10.81 6.41 -2.62
CA PRO A 83 -10.78 6.53 -1.16
C PRO A 83 -11.82 5.63 -0.51
N ALA A 84 -11.42 4.92 0.54
CA ALA A 84 -12.33 4.13 1.31
C ALA A 84 -13.10 5.03 2.28
N SER A 85 -14.43 5.00 2.20
CA SER A 85 -15.31 5.64 3.17
C SER A 85 -15.50 4.78 4.43
N GLU A 86 -15.36 3.46 4.28
CA GLU A 86 -15.47 2.49 5.36
C GLU A 86 -14.09 1.98 5.80
N PRO A 87 -13.91 1.65 7.10
CA PRO A 87 -12.69 1.01 7.56
C PRO A 87 -12.50 -0.34 6.87
N ALA A 88 -11.24 -0.71 6.63
CA ALA A 88 -10.89 -2.00 6.04
C ALA A 88 -11.56 -3.14 6.84
N ARG A 89 -12.46 -3.89 6.19
CA ARG A 89 -12.90 -5.19 6.72
C ARG A 89 -11.66 -6.08 6.71
N GLN A 90 -11.33 -6.64 7.88
CA GLN A 90 -10.09 -7.36 8.22
C GLN A 90 -9.30 -7.86 7.00
N GLY A 91 -8.04 -7.42 6.90
CA GLY A 91 -7.16 -7.58 5.74
C GLY A 91 -7.28 -8.96 5.07
N GLY A 92 -7.21 -8.97 3.74
CA GLY A 92 -7.66 -10.08 2.89
C GLY A 92 -7.20 -11.49 3.28
N HIS A 93 -7.75 -12.48 2.59
CA HIS A 93 -7.42 -13.89 2.81
C HIS A 93 -6.56 -14.44 1.66
N GLY A 94 -5.71 -15.43 1.94
CA GLY A 94 -4.86 -16.09 0.94
C GLY A 94 -3.37 -15.79 1.04
N SER A 95 -2.58 -16.32 0.11
CA SER A 95 -1.12 -16.17 0.05
C SER A 95 -0.71 -14.70 -0.15
N THR A 96 -1.37 -13.98 -1.06
CA THR A 96 -1.09 -12.56 -1.32
C THR A 96 -1.27 -11.72 -0.06
N ALA A 97 -2.36 -11.89 0.67
CA ALA A 97 -2.55 -11.19 1.94
C ALA A 97 -1.52 -11.57 3.00
N ARG A 98 -0.98 -12.79 2.98
CA ARG A 98 0.09 -13.18 3.90
C ARG A 98 1.39 -12.44 3.56
N GLU A 99 1.69 -12.33 2.27
CA GLU A 99 2.87 -11.61 1.79
C GLU A 99 2.80 -10.12 2.11
N ILE A 100 1.65 -9.48 1.83
CA ILE A 100 1.44 -8.07 2.19
C ILE A 100 1.59 -7.84 3.71
N ARG A 101 1.14 -8.78 4.57
CA ARG A 101 1.37 -8.70 6.02
C ARG A 101 2.84 -8.83 6.39
N ARG A 102 3.59 -9.72 5.74
CA ARG A 102 5.04 -9.88 5.94
C ARG A 102 5.77 -8.59 5.56
N CYS A 103 5.51 -8.05 4.38
CA CYS A 103 6.08 -6.79 3.91
C CYS A 103 5.70 -5.62 4.84
N TRP A 104 4.44 -5.57 5.29
CA TRP A 104 4.02 -4.55 6.26
C TRP A 104 4.78 -4.65 7.58
N ALA A 105 5.09 -5.87 8.07
CA ALA A 105 5.88 -6.03 9.29
C ALA A 105 7.30 -5.47 9.15
N GLU A 106 7.93 -5.62 7.98
CA GLU A 106 9.22 -4.99 7.68
C GLU A 106 9.12 -3.46 7.71
N ILE A 107 8.09 -2.89 7.10
CA ILE A 107 7.86 -1.43 7.12
C ILE A 107 7.58 -0.97 8.55
N ALA A 108 6.71 -1.65 9.29
CA ALA A 108 6.31 -1.29 10.64
C ALA A 108 7.50 -1.31 11.62
N ALA A 109 8.48 -2.20 11.42
CA ALA A 109 9.72 -2.23 12.21
C ALA A 109 10.59 -0.97 12.02
N ARG A 110 10.37 -0.19 10.96
CA ARG A 110 11.06 1.07 10.65
C ARG A 110 10.26 2.31 11.09
N LEU A 111 9.05 2.10 11.59
CA LEU A 111 8.13 3.15 12.02
C LEU A 111 8.06 3.24 13.57
N PRO A 112 7.60 4.38 14.12
CA PRO A 112 7.29 4.49 15.54
C PRO A 112 6.30 3.40 16.00
N THR A 113 6.33 3.07 17.30
CA THR A 113 5.56 1.96 17.90
C THR A 113 4.04 2.01 17.69
N GLY A 114 3.47 3.15 17.30
CA GLY A 114 2.05 3.26 16.94
C GLY A 114 1.67 2.55 15.62
N PHE A 115 2.66 2.22 14.78
CA PHE A 115 2.46 1.59 13.46
C PHE A 115 2.64 0.06 13.47
N SER A 116 3.06 -0.50 14.60
CA SER A 116 3.22 -1.94 14.83
C SER A 116 1.90 -2.71 14.81
#